data_AF-A0A3B6C019-F1
#
_entry.id   AF-A0A3B6C019-F1
#
_cell.length_a   1.000
_cell.length_b   1.000
_cell.length_c   1.000
_cell.angle_alpha   90.00
_cell.angle_beta   90.00
_cell.angle_gamma   90.00
#
_symmetry.space_group_name_H-M   'P 1'
#
loop_
_entity.id
_entity.type
_entity.pdbx_description
1 polymer ?
#
loop_
_entity_poly.entity_id
_entity_poly.type
_entity_poly.pdbx_seq_one_letter_code
_entity_poly.pdbx_strand_id
1 'polypeptide(L)'
;MARPLLAVAAALMLLLFAAAGAHGFEIEEATVASIQLGFNNGSLTSVDLVRFYLDRIRGLNPLLRAVIEVNPGTVQQAARADAERRSSSSGKCGALHGVPVLLKDNIATRDTLNTTAGSFALLGSVARRDAGVVRRLRRAGAVVLGKANMDEWANFCSLAGTDGWSARGGQARNPYVLSASPCGSSTGSTIAAAASMAAVTLGTETDGSILCPASLNSVVGIKPTVGLTSRAGVVPITPRQDTIGPICRTVTDAVHVLDAIVGYDELDGAAMSAASKYIPHEDRWTKREEDRRS
;
A
#
# COMPACT_ATOMS: atom_id res chain seq x y z
N MET A 1 35.51 -4.58 -53.65
CA MET A 1 34.10 -4.94 -53.39
C MET A 1 33.77 -5.13 -51.89
N ALA A 2 34.49 -4.52 -50.93
CA ALA A 2 34.31 -4.81 -49.49
C ALA A 2 33.49 -3.75 -48.70
N ARG A 3 33.13 -2.61 -49.30
CA ARG A 3 32.43 -1.50 -48.63
C ARG A 3 30.97 -1.76 -48.23
N PRO A 4 30.14 -2.53 -48.97
CA PRO A 4 28.73 -2.71 -48.58
C PRO A 4 28.56 -3.67 -47.38
N LEU A 5 29.46 -4.64 -47.21
CA LEU A 5 29.42 -5.61 -46.12
C LEU A 5 29.75 -4.99 -44.75
N LEU A 6 30.70 -4.04 -44.70
CA LEU A 6 31.01 -3.31 -43.47
C LEU A 6 29.86 -2.40 -43.01
N ALA A 7 29.16 -1.76 -43.96
CA ALA A 7 28.03 -0.88 -43.65
C ALA A 7 26.82 -1.67 -43.11
N VAL A 8 26.56 -2.86 -43.66
CA VAL A 8 25.50 -3.76 -43.19
C VAL A 8 25.84 -4.33 -41.80
N ALA A 9 27.09 -4.72 -41.56
CA ALA A 9 27.54 -5.20 -40.24
C ALA A 9 27.47 -4.10 -39.16
N ALA A 10 27.81 -2.86 -39.49
CA ALA A 10 27.69 -1.72 -38.58
C ALA A 10 26.22 -1.39 -38.28
N ALA A 11 25.33 -1.44 -39.27
CA ALA A 11 23.90 -1.23 -39.09
C ALA A 11 23.25 -2.34 -38.23
N LEU A 12 23.64 -3.60 -38.44
CA LEU A 12 23.21 -4.73 -37.61
C LEU A 12 23.72 -4.64 -36.17
N MET A 13 24.98 -4.22 -35.95
CA MET A 13 25.48 -3.95 -34.60
C MET A 13 24.73 -2.80 -33.93
N LEU A 14 24.43 -1.71 -34.64
CA LEU A 14 23.64 -0.61 -34.10
C LEU A 14 22.20 -1.04 -33.73
N LEU A 15 21.58 -1.90 -34.54
CA LEU A 15 20.27 -2.50 -34.24
C LEU A 15 20.32 -3.45 -33.03
N LEU A 16 21.38 -4.23 -32.89
CA LEU A 16 21.61 -5.11 -31.73
C LEU A 16 21.89 -4.32 -30.44
N PHE A 17 22.63 -3.20 -30.53
CA PHE A 17 22.84 -2.29 -29.39
C PHE A 17 21.58 -1.50 -29.01
N ALA A 18 20.74 -1.12 -29.98
CA ALA A 18 19.45 -0.48 -29.72
C ALA A 18 18.45 -1.45 -29.08
N ALA A 19 18.48 -2.74 -29.46
CA ALA A 19 17.63 -3.77 -28.85
C ALA A 19 18.06 -4.14 -27.42
N ALA A 20 19.34 -3.98 -27.07
CA ALA A 20 19.82 -4.22 -25.70
C ALA A 20 19.41 -3.14 -24.68
N GLY A 21 18.95 -1.98 -25.16
CA GLY A 21 18.59 -0.82 -24.33
C GLY A 21 17.16 -0.79 -23.79
N ALA A 22 16.29 -1.75 -24.14
CA ALA A 22 14.90 -1.79 -23.71
C ALA A 22 14.66 -2.89 -22.66
N HIS A 23 15.40 -2.87 -21.56
CA HIS A 23 14.98 -3.62 -20.38
C HIS A 23 13.77 -2.89 -19.78
N GLY A 24 12.57 -3.49 -19.90
CA GLY A 24 11.36 -2.96 -19.28
C GLY A 24 11.53 -2.78 -17.77
N PHE A 25 10.79 -1.84 -17.18
CA PHE A 25 10.84 -1.63 -15.74
C PHE A 25 10.39 -2.90 -14.99
N GLU A 26 11.24 -3.44 -14.11
CA GLU A 26 10.89 -4.58 -13.28
C GLU A 26 10.05 -4.12 -12.08
N ILE A 27 8.77 -4.48 -12.08
CA ILE A 27 7.81 -4.06 -11.04
C ILE A 27 7.86 -4.96 -9.80
N GLU A 28 8.14 -6.26 -9.99
CA GLU A 28 8.26 -7.21 -8.88
C GLU A 28 9.39 -6.76 -7.95
N GLU A 29 9.10 -6.68 -6.64
CA GLU A 29 10.03 -6.20 -5.62
C GLU A 29 10.50 -4.73 -5.76
N ALA A 30 9.95 -3.96 -6.71
CA ALA A 30 10.29 -2.55 -6.86
C ALA A 30 9.96 -1.74 -5.59
N THR A 31 10.91 -0.93 -5.15
CA THR A 31 10.72 0.02 -4.03
C THR A 31 9.90 1.24 -4.48
N VAL A 32 9.33 1.98 -3.54
CA VAL A 32 8.63 3.24 -3.81
C VAL A 32 9.55 4.23 -4.55
N ALA A 33 10.83 4.29 -4.20
CA ALA A 33 11.81 5.14 -4.86
C ALA A 33 12.04 4.72 -6.33
N SER A 34 12.19 3.42 -6.60
CA SER A 34 12.31 2.90 -7.96
C SER A 34 11.05 3.19 -8.78
N ILE A 35 9.87 2.99 -8.19
CA ILE A 35 8.58 3.29 -8.83
C ILE A 35 8.50 4.77 -9.23
N GLN A 36 8.85 5.69 -8.33
CA GLN A 36 8.86 7.12 -8.65
C GLN A 36 9.89 7.47 -9.73
N LEU A 37 11.06 6.81 -9.75
CA LEU A 37 12.03 6.98 -10.82
C LEU A 37 11.45 6.54 -12.18
N GLY A 38 10.76 5.39 -12.23
CA GLY A 38 10.07 4.90 -13.42
C GLY A 38 8.95 5.83 -13.89
N PHE A 39 8.20 6.41 -12.95
CA PHE A 39 7.20 7.43 -13.27
C PHE A 39 7.82 8.70 -13.86
N ASN A 40 8.97 9.14 -13.33
CA ASN A 40 9.61 10.39 -13.73
C ASN A 40 10.35 10.27 -15.07
N ASN A 41 10.93 9.11 -15.37
CA ASN A 41 11.62 8.88 -16.65
C ASN A 41 10.70 8.31 -17.74
N GLY A 42 9.44 8.05 -17.42
CA GLY A 42 8.43 7.55 -18.36
C GLY A 42 8.52 6.05 -18.67
N SER A 43 9.37 5.28 -17.98
CA SER A 43 9.46 3.82 -18.16
C SER A 43 8.35 3.04 -17.44
N LEU A 44 7.57 3.72 -16.59
CA LEU A 44 6.42 3.18 -15.87
C LEU A 44 5.32 4.24 -15.78
N THR A 45 4.05 3.84 -15.88
CA THR A 45 2.90 4.69 -15.51
C THR A 45 2.18 4.12 -14.29
N SER A 46 1.42 4.95 -13.58
CA SER A 46 0.59 4.49 -12.45
C SER A 46 -0.43 3.45 -12.92
N VAL A 47 -0.99 3.63 -14.14
CA VAL A 47 -1.90 2.66 -14.76
C VAL A 47 -1.21 1.32 -15.01
N ASP A 48 0.01 1.29 -15.54
CA ASP A 48 0.76 0.06 -15.77
C ASP A 48 1.08 -0.65 -14.46
N LEU A 49 1.50 0.11 -13.44
CA LEU A 49 1.75 -0.40 -12.10
C LEU A 49 0.50 -1.02 -11.48
N VAL A 50 -0.65 -0.35 -11.58
CA VAL A 50 -1.93 -0.88 -11.07
C VAL A 50 -2.35 -2.13 -11.83
N ARG A 51 -2.22 -2.16 -13.17
CA ARG A 51 -2.55 -3.34 -13.97
C ARG A 51 -1.70 -4.55 -13.58
N PHE A 52 -0.40 -4.35 -13.38
CA PHE A 52 0.49 -5.40 -12.88
C PHE A 52 -0.01 -6.00 -11.57
N TYR A 53 -0.33 -5.18 -10.57
CA TYR A 53 -0.82 -5.69 -9.28
C TYR A 53 -2.18 -6.36 -9.40
N LEU A 54 -3.09 -5.84 -10.24
CA LEU A 54 -4.37 -6.50 -10.50
C LEU A 54 -4.18 -7.90 -11.12
N ASP A 55 -3.22 -8.06 -12.03
CA ASP A 55 -2.90 -9.36 -12.63
C ASP A 55 -2.27 -10.32 -11.63
N ARG A 56 -1.36 -9.84 -10.76
CA ARG A 56 -0.85 -10.66 -9.65
C ARG A 56 -1.95 -11.06 -8.66
N ILE A 57 -2.87 -10.15 -8.34
CA ILE A 57 -4.02 -10.47 -7.50
C ILE A 57 -4.87 -11.57 -8.15
N ARG A 58 -5.18 -11.45 -9.45
CA ARG A 58 -5.95 -12.48 -10.17
C ARG A 58 -5.25 -13.85 -10.14
N GLY A 59 -3.92 -13.88 -10.31
CA GLY A 59 -3.15 -15.12 -10.34
C GLY A 59 -2.98 -15.79 -8.97
N LEU A 60 -2.69 -15.01 -7.92
CA LEU A 60 -2.28 -15.55 -6.62
C LEU A 60 -3.41 -15.60 -5.58
N ASN A 61 -4.38 -14.69 -5.66
CA ASN A 61 -5.42 -14.57 -4.64
C ASN A 61 -6.37 -15.78 -4.51
N PRO A 62 -6.67 -16.57 -5.58
CA PRO A 62 -7.45 -17.80 -5.43
C PRO A 62 -6.82 -18.78 -4.42
N LEU A 63 -5.49 -18.78 -4.31
CA LEU A 63 -4.74 -19.60 -3.37
C LEU A 63 -4.47 -18.90 -2.04
N LEU A 64 -3.97 -17.66 -2.09
CA LEU A 64 -3.47 -16.95 -0.91
C LEU A 64 -4.56 -16.23 -0.12
N ARG A 65 -5.68 -15.87 -0.76
CA ARG A 65 -6.82 -15.13 -0.16
C ARG A 65 -6.41 -13.90 0.66
N ALA A 66 -5.42 -13.17 0.16
CA ALA A 66 -4.87 -11.97 0.77
C ALA A 66 -5.73 -10.72 0.53
N VAL A 67 -6.44 -10.65 -0.59
CA VAL A 67 -7.28 -9.52 -1.00
C VAL A 67 -8.74 -9.94 -0.91
N ILE A 68 -9.52 -9.26 -0.08
CA ILE A 68 -10.95 -9.55 0.11
C ILE A 68 -11.83 -8.80 -0.89
N GLU A 69 -11.37 -7.64 -1.38
CA GLU A 69 -12.11 -6.83 -2.34
C GLU A 69 -11.15 -5.93 -3.14
N VAL A 70 -11.31 -5.87 -4.45
CA VAL A 70 -10.55 -4.96 -5.33
C VAL A 70 -11.37 -3.71 -5.59
N ASN A 71 -10.73 -2.55 -5.61
CA ASN A 71 -11.41 -1.29 -5.93
C ASN A 71 -11.70 -1.19 -7.44
N PRO A 72 -12.98 -1.15 -7.88
CA PRO A 72 -13.29 -1.05 -9.30
C PRO A 72 -12.79 0.28 -9.92
N GLY A 73 -12.63 1.33 -9.11
CA GLY A 73 -12.13 2.63 -9.54
C GLY A 73 -10.60 2.74 -9.60
N THR A 74 -9.83 1.69 -9.28
CA THR A 74 -8.37 1.80 -9.12
C THR A 74 -7.64 2.24 -10.39
N VAL A 75 -8.05 1.74 -11.56
CA VAL A 75 -7.46 2.13 -12.86
C VAL A 75 -7.74 3.60 -13.18
N GLN A 76 -8.94 4.09 -12.85
CA GLN A 76 -9.30 5.48 -13.07
C GLN A 76 -8.54 6.42 -12.12
N GLN A 77 -8.36 6.01 -10.86
CA GLN A 77 -7.53 6.72 -9.89
C GLN A 77 -6.08 6.82 -10.38
N ALA A 78 -5.51 5.74 -10.91
CA ALA A 78 -4.17 5.71 -11.47
C ALA A 78 -4.03 6.61 -12.71
N ALA A 79 -4.98 6.55 -13.64
CA ALA A 79 -4.99 7.41 -14.83
C ALA A 79 -5.05 8.90 -14.46
N ARG A 80 -5.81 9.24 -13.40
CA ARG A 80 -5.84 10.58 -12.85
C ARG A 80 -4.48 10.99 -12.27
N ALA A 81 -3.83 10.13 -11.50
CA ALA A 81 -2.49 10.41 -10.96
C ALA A 81 -1.45 10.65 -12.08
N ASP A 82 -1.53 9.88 -13.18
CA ASP A 82 -0.67 10.07 -14.36
C ASP A 82 -0.97 11.38 -15.11
N ALA A 83 -2.24 11.79 -15.18
CA ALA A 83 -2.62 13.10 -15.75
C ALA A 83 -2.13 14.26 -14.87
N GLU A 84 -2.30 14.16 -13.55
CA GLU A 84 -1.83 15.16 -12.58
C GLU A 84 -0.31 15.32 -12.67
N ARG A 85 0.44 14.22 -12.76
CA ARG A 85 1.90 14.23 -12.94
C ARG A 85 2.33 14.97 -14.20
N ARG A 86 1.68 14.71 -15.34
CA ARG A 86 1.95 15.39 -16.62
C ARG A 86 1.63 16.89 -16.59
N SER A 87 0.63 17.28 -15.82
CA SER A 87 0.21 18.68 -15.68
C SER A 87 1.02 19.47 -14.64
N SER A 88 1.87 18.81 -13.85
CA SER A 88 2.62 19.44 -12.77
C SER A 88 3.74 20.32 -13.33
N SER A 89 3.62 21.64 -13.13
CA SER A 89 4.61 22.63 -13.55
C SER A 89 5.95 22.51 -12.83
N SER A 90 5.96 21.94 -11.61
CA SER A 90 7.17 21.70 -10.84
C SER A 90 7.84 20.36 -11.17
N GLY A 91 7.14 19.47 -11.88
CA GLY A 91 7.55 18.09 -12.13
C GLY A 91 7.72 17.23 -10.86
N LYS A 92 7.37 17.75 -9.69
CA LYS A 92 7.59 17.09 -8.39
C LYS A 92 6.26 16.64 -7.80
N CYS A 93 6.13 15.34 -7.63
CA CYS A 93 5.03 14.70 -6.91
C CYS A 93 5.57 14.05 -5.64
N GLY A 94 4.73 13.93 -4.61
CA GLY A 94 5.12 13.25 -3.36
C GLY A 94 5.46 11.77 -3.57
N ALA A 95 6.16 11.16 -2.62
CA ALA A 95 6.67 9.79 -2.72
C ALA A 95 5.58 8.74 -3.04
N LEU A 96 4.34 8.95 -2.61
CA LEU A 96 3.22 8.03 -2.85
C LEU A 96 2.33 8.42 -4.03
N HIS A 97 2.62 9.50 -4.76
CA HIS A 97 1.78 9.92 -5.87
C HIS A 97 1.75 8.84 -6.96
N GLY A 98 0.56 8.33 -7.27
CA GLY A 98 0.37 7.22 -8.22
C GLY A 98 0.68 5.82 -7.67
N VAL A 99 1.18 5.69 -6.43
CA VAL A 99 1.55 4.40 -5.84
C VAL A 99 0.28 3.70 -5.30
N PRO A 100 0.02 2.43 -5.68
CA PRO A 100 -1.13 1.69 -5.19
C PRO A 100 -0.94 1.20 -3.76
N VAL A 101 -1.93 1.48 -2.91
CA VAL A 101 -1.98 1.07 -1.50
C VAL A 101 -3.14 0.11 -1.26
N LEU A 102 -2.87 -1.01 -0.59
CA LEU A 102 -3.88 -1.95 -0.12
C LEU A 102 -4.19 -1.72 1.36
N LEU A 103 -5.46 -1.65 1.71
CA LEU A 103 -5.91 -1.28 3.06
C LEU A 103 -6.50 -2.48 3.77
N LYS A 104 -6.14 -2.76 5.02
CA LYS A 104 -6.85 -3.76 5.83
C LYS A 104 -8.36 -3.48 5.86
N ASP A 105 -9.17 -4.54 5.83
CA ASP A 105 -10.63 -4.43 5.62
C ASP A 105 -11.41 -3.71 6.73
N ASN A 106 -10.79 -3.45 7.89
CA ASN A 106 -11.37 -2.62 8.95
C ASN A 106 -11.12 -1.11 8.76
N ILE A 107 -10.39 -0.68 7.73
CA ILE A 107 -10.10 0.73 7.45
C ILE A 107 -11.11 1.29 6.44
N ALA A 108 -11.92 2.27 6.84
CA ALA A 108 -12.98 2.80 5.98
C ALA A 108 -12.47 3.64 4.80
N THR A 109 -13.15 3.51 3.67
CA THR A 109 -12.96 4.33 2.47
C THR A 109 -14.33 4.82 1.99
N ARG A 110 -14.41 6.01 1.41
CA ARG A 110 -15.62 6.52 0.73
C ARG A 110 -15.82 5.98 -0.68
N ASP A 111 -14.92 5.10 -1.14
CA ASP A 111 -15.05 4.41 -2.42
C ASP A 111 -16.23 3.44 -2.39
N THR A 112 -16.56 2.88 -3.56
CA THR A 112 -17.46 1.73 -3.71
C THR A 112 -16.76 0.45 -3.25
N LEU A 113 -16.32 0.43 -2.00
CA LEU A 113 -15.65 -0.68 -1.32
C LEU A 113 -16.35 -0.93 0.01
N ASN A 114 -16.42 -2.18 0.43
CA ASN A 114 -16.92 -2.49 1.76
C ASN A 114 -15.82 -2.26 2.82
N THR A 115 -16.25 -2.13 4.06
CA THR A 115 -15.37 -2.12 5.25
C THR A 115 -16.01 -3.05 6.26
N THR A 116 -15.63 -4.32 6.19
CA THR A 116 -16.41 -5.39 6.84
C THR A 116 -15.77 -5.98 8.08
N ALA A 117 -14.50 -5.62 8.36
CA ALA A 117 -13.68 -6.30 9.35
C ALA A 117 -13.68 -7.83 9.18
N GLY A 118 -13.76 -8.30 7.93
CA GLY A 118 -13.89 -9.72 7.57
C GLY A 118 -15.29 -10.33 7.75
N SER A 119 -16.27 -9.59 8.26
CA SER A 119 -17.58 -10.14 8.65
C SER A 119 -18.70 -9.87 7.67
N PHE A 120 -19.52 -10.89 7.39
CA PHE A 120 -20.74 -10.70 6.58
C PHE A 120 -21.76 -9.75 7.22
N ALA A 121 -21.71 -9.54 8.54
CA ALA A 121 -22.61 -8.63 9.25
C ALA A 121 -22.50 -7.17 8.78
N LEU A 122 -21.35 -6.78 8.23
CA LEU A 122 -21.08 -5.42 7.73
C LEU A 122 -21.09 -5.34 6.20
N LEU A 123 -21.39 -6.43 5.49
CA LEU A 123 -21.46 -6.42 4.03
C LEU A 123 -22.59 -5.50 3.56
N GLY A 124 -22.28 -4.56 2.66
CA GLY A 124 -23.21 -3.53 2.19
C GLY A 124 -23.28 -2.29 3.10
N SER A 125 -22.56 -2.26 4.23
CA SER A 125 -22.44 -1.06 5.06
C SER A 125 -21.70 0.05 4.31
N VAL A 126 -22.29 1.25 4.30
CA VAL A 126 -21.74 2.41 3.57
C VAL A 126 -20.93 3.30 4.51
N ALA A 127 -19.63 3.33 4.31
CA ALA A 127 -18.76 4.30 4.96
C ALA A 127 -18.97 5.70 4.34
N ARG A 128 -19.57 6.63 5.10
CA ARG A 128 -19.83 8.01 4.63
C ARG A 128 -18.56 8.85 4.42
N ARG A 129 -17.40 8.39 4.89
CA ARG A 129 -16.14 9.13 4.84
C ARG A 129 -14.94 8.18 4.78
N ASP A 130 -13.86 8.67 4.18
CA ASP A 130 -12.54 8.06 4.30
C ASP A 130 -12.07 8.12 5.77
N ALA A 131 -11.40 7.04 6.22
CA ALA A 131 -10.64 7.05 7.47
C ALA A 131 -9.56 8.14 7.45
N GLY A 132 -9.13 8.59 8.63
CA GLY A 132 -8.13 9.67 8.75
C GLY A 132 -6.86 9.41 7.94
N VAL A 133 -6.29 8.20 8.08
CA VAL A 133 -5.14 7.74 7.30
C VAL A 133 -5.39 7.68 5.79
N VAL A 134 -6.60 7.30 5.36
CA VAL A 134 -6.97 7.23 3.93
C VAL A 134 -7.07 8.64 3.33
N ARG A 135 -7.63 9.61 4.06
CA ARG A 135 -7.64 11.01 3.62
C ARG A 135 -6.22 11.53 3.37
N ARG A 136 -5.28 11.18 4.25
CA ARG A 136 -3.87 11.58 4.11
C ARG A 136 -3.17 10.86 2.95
N LEU A 137 -3.38 9.56 2.77
CA LEU A 137 -2.92 8.81 1.59
C LEU A 137 -3.38 9.45 0.27
N ARG A 138 -4.67 9.85 0.20
CA ARG A 138 -5.20 10.53 -0.99
C ARG A 138 -4.59 11.90 -1.22
N ARG A 139 -4.34 12.67 -0.14
CA ARG A 139 -3.61 13.96 -0.25
C ARG A 139 -2.19 13.76 -0.76
N ALA A 140 -1.55 12.64 -0.42
CA ALA A 140 -0.24 12.24 -0.95
C ALA A 140 -0.30 11.67 -2.39
N GLY A 141 -1.49 11.59 -3.00
CA GLY A 141 -1.69 11.09 -4.36
C GLY A 141 -1.70 9.57 -4.51
N ALA A 142 -1.80 8.81 -3.40
CA ALA A 142 -1.84 7.36 -3.44
C ALA A 142 -3.14 6.83 -4.07
N VAL A 143 -3.03 5.69 -4.75
CA VAL A 143 -4.16 5.02 -5.42
C VAL A 143 -4.68 3.89 -4.52
N VAL A 144 -5.96 3.91 -4.15
CA VAL A 144 -6.52 2.84 -3.31
C VAL A 144 -6.77 1.60 -4.18
N LEU A 145 -5.97 0.56 -3.98
CA LEU A 145 -6.03 -0.69 -4.75
C LEU A 145 -7.24 -1.55 -4.36
N GLY A 146 -7.58 -1.58 -3.06
CA GLY A 146 -8.64 -2.41 -2.52
C GLY A 146 -8.48 -2.68 -1.03
N LYS A 147 -9.08 -3.78 -0.59
CA LYS A 147 -9.16 -4.22 0.80
C LYS A 147 -8.41 -5.54 0.99
N ALA A 148 -7.52 -5.58 1.96
CA ALA A 148 -6.82 -6.78 2.38
C ALA A 148 -7.68 -7.59 3.36
N ASN A 149 -7.69 -8.91 3.21
CA ASN A 149 -8.31 -9.83 4.15
C ASN A 149 -7.65 -9.71 5.53
N MET A 150 -8.36 -10.15 6.55
CA MET A 150 -7.94 -10.08 7.95
C MET A 150 -8.65 -11.16 8.76
N ASP A 151 -8.12 -11.45 9.94
CA ASP A 151 -8.87 -12.16 10.99
C ASP A 151 -10.17 -11.41 11.28
N GLU A 152 -11.28 -12.15 11.33
CA GLU A 152 -12.59 -11.57 11.56
C GLU A 152 -12.62 -10.79 12.89
N TRP A 153 -13.17 -9.58 12.86
CA TRP A 153 -13.18 -8.64 14.00
C TRP A 153 -11.78 -8.41 14.60
N ALA A 154 -10.76 -8.40 13.74
CA ALA A 154 -9.37 -8.21 14.14
C ALA A 154 -8.91 -9.23 15.20
N ASN A 155 -9.35 -10.48 15.06
CA ASN A 155 -9.07 -11.61 15.96
C ASN A 155 -9.71 -11.47 17.36
N PHE A 156 -10.77 -10.64 17.48
CA PHE A 156 -11.48 -10.41 18.74
C PHE A 156 -12.89 -11.03 18.76
N CYS A 157 -13.07 -12.15 18.07
CA CYS A 157 -14.35 -12.89 17.99
C CYS A 157 -14.29 -14.33 18.54
N SER A 158 -13.09 -14.86 18.81
CA SER A 158 -12.89 -16.25 19.28
C SER A 158 -11.67 -16.35 20.21
N LEU A 159 -11.76 -17.21 21.22
CA LEU A 159 -10.63 -17.54 22.11
C LEU A 159 -9.57 -18.42 21.44
N ALA A 160 -9.95 -19.18 20.41
CA ALA A 160 -9.03 -20.04 19.66
C ALA A 160 -8.19 -19.26 18.63
N GLY A 161 -8.55 -18.00 18.38
CA GLY A 161 -8.04 -17.22 17.26
C GLY A 161 -8.56 -17.72 15.90
N THR A 162 -8.36 -16.92 14.85
CA THR A 162 -8.78 -17.27 13.48
C THR A 162 -7.62 -17.49 12.51
N ASP A 163 -6.39 -17.15 12.90
CA ASP A 163 -5.15 -17.33 12.13
C ASP A 163 -5.26 -16.96 10.64
N GLY A 164 -5.80 -15.76 10.34
CA GLY A 164 -6.00 -15.28 8.99
C GLY A 164 -7.33 -15.66 8.33
N TRP A 165 -8.24 -16.28 9.06
CA TRP A 165 -9.59 -16.59 8.59
C TRP A 165 -10.58 -15.45 8.85
N SER A 166 -11.45 -15.21 7.88
CA SER A 166 -12.71 -14.51 8.12
C SER A 166 -13.86 -15.14 7.36
N ALA A 167 -15.10 -14.96 7.85
CA ALA A 167 -16.28 -15.49 7.18
C ALA A 167 -16.38 -15.00 5.72
N ARG A 168 -16.09 -13.72 5.47
CA ARG A 168 -16.18 -13.12 4.14
C ARG A 168 -14.96 -13.44 3.25
N GLY A 169 -13.74 -13.36 3.79
CA GLY A 169 -12.51 -13.54 3.00
C GLY A 169 -12.03 -14.98 2.88
N GLY A 170 -12.50 -15.86 3.76
CA GLY A 170 -11.99 -17.22 3.92
C GLY A 170 -10.61 -17.24 4.57
N GLN A 171 -9.95 -18.40 4.49
CA GLN A 171 -8.63 -18.65 5.09
C GLN A 171 -7.50 -18.05 4.23
N ALA A 172 -6.87 -16.98 4.70
CA ALA A 172 -5.62 -16.51 4.10
C ALA A 172 -4.47 -17.48 4.39
N ARG A 173 -3.50 -17.59 3.47
CA ARG A 173 -2.37 -18.53 3.58
C ARG A 173 -1.02 -17.85 3.42
N ASN A 174 -0.06 -18.25 4.24
CA ASN A 174 1.31 -17.76 4.17
C ASN A 174 1.94 -18.10 2.79
N PRO A 175 2.52 -17.12 2.08
CA PRO A 175 3.03 -17.32 0.72
C PRO A 175 4.33 -18.14 0.67
N TYR A 176 5.06 -18.27 1.77
CA TYR A 176 6.29 -19.06 1.85
C TYR A 176 6.00 -20.54 2.12
N VAL A 177 5.05 -20.81 3.02
CA VAL A 177 4.63 -22.17 3.38
C VAL A 177 3.12 -22.18 3.58
N LEU A 178 2.36 -22.71 2.61
CA LEU A 178 0.89 -22.64 2.59
C LEU A 178 0.20 -23.27 3.80
N SER A 179 0.87 -24.19 4.51
CA SER A 179 0.38 -24.85 5.72
C SER A 179 0.81 -24.16 7.01
N ALA A 180 1.70 -23.16 6.94
CA ALA A 180 2.12 -22.39 8.08
C ALA A 180 1.12 -21.28 8.39
N SER A 181 1.05 -20.92 9.67
CA SER A 181 0.31 -19.75 10.13
C SER A 181 0.86 -18.48 9.44
N PRO A 182 -0.01 -17.63 8.87
CA PRO A 182 0.39 -16.29 8.45
C PRO A 182 0.32 -15.28 9.61
N CYS A 183 -0.08 -15.70 10.83
CA CYS A 183 -0.49 -14.87 11.96
C CYS A 183 -1.60 -13.87 11.57
N GLY A 184 -1.90 -12.94 12.48
CA GLY A 184 -3.00 -12.00 12.34
C GLY A 184 -2.91 -10.84 13.31
N SER A 185 -3.78 -9.84 13.24
CA SER A 185 -4.96 -9.80 12.36
C SER A 185 -4.77 -9.12 11.01
N SER A 186 -3.63 -8.45 10.73
CA SER A 186 -3.39 -7.78 9.44
C SER A 186 -2.91 -8.71 8.33
N THR A 187 -3.44 -9.93 8.31
CA THR A 187 -2.92 -11.07 7.55
C THR A 187 -2.83 -10.79 6.06
N GLY A 188 -3.92 -10.35 5.43
CA GLY A 188 -3.94 -10.05 4.01
C GLY A 188 -2.97 -8.95 3.61
N SER A 189 -2.79 -7.93 4.45
CA SER A 189 -1.82 -6.84 4.19
C SER A 189 -0.39 -7.39 4.13
N THR A 190 -0.04 -8.29 5.05
CA THR A 190 1.30 -8.90 5.10
C THR A 190 1.55 -9.87 3.94
N ILE A 191 0.57 -10.73 3.63
CA ILE A 191 0.68 -11.66 2.49
C ILE A 191 0.75 -10.89 1.18
N ALA A 192 -0.06 -9.84 1.01
CA ALA A 192 -0.06 -9.04 -0.21
C ALA A 192 1.26 -8.28 -0.40
N ALA A 193 1.87 -7.77 0.68
CA ALA A 193 3.19 -7.17 0.62
C ALA A 193 4.27 -8.20 0.24
N ALA A 194 4.25 -9.37 0.89
CA ALA A 194 5.23 -10.44 0.70
C ALA A 194 5.16 -11.11 -0.69
N ALA A 195 3.96 -11.25 -1.24
CA ALA A 195 3.73 -11.90 -2.55
C ALA A 195 3.69 -10.89 -3.72
N SER A 196 4.16 -9.65 -3.50
CA SER A 196 4.15 -8.56 -4.48
C SER A 196 2.77 -8.29 -5.10
N MET A 197 1.68 -8.46 -4.34
CA MET A 197 0.30 -8.19 -4.77
C MET A 197 -0.12 -6.73 -4.55
N ALA A 198 0.71 -5.93 -3.88
CA ALA A 198 0.58 -4.49 -3.73
C ALA A 198 1.96 -3.83 -3.58
N ALA A 199 2.07 -2.54 -3.93
CA ALA A 199 3.31 -1.78 -3.70
C ALA A 199 3.53 -1.54 -2.20
N VAL A 200 2.49 -1.06 -1.52
CA VAL A 200 2.49 -0.81 -0.08
C VAL A 200 1.15 -1.19 0.53
N THR A 201 1.13 -1.48 1.83
CA THR A 201 -0.11 -1.84 2.52
C THR A 201 -0.22 -1.18 3.90
N LEU A 202 -1.45 -1.07 4.41
CA LEU A 202 -1.72 -0.68 5.79
C LEU A 202 -2.31 -1.85 6.59
N GLY A 203 -1.88 -1.96 7.85
CA GLY A 203 -2.44 -2.82 8.86
C GLY A 203 -2.91 -2.03 10.08
N THR A 204 -3.55 -2.74 11.02
CA THR A 204 -3.95 -2.19 12.32
C THR A 204 -3.46 -3.10 13.42
N GLU A 205 -3.03 -2.52 14.53
CA GLU A 205 -2.60 -3.29 15.69
C GLU A 205 -3.22 -2.79 16.97
N THR A 206 -3.74 -3.75 17.73
CA THR A 206 -4.09 -3.64 19.14
C THR A 206 -2.98 -4.30 19.97
N ASP A 207 -2.67 -5.56 19.65
CA ASP A 207 -1.56 -6.33 20.20
C ASP A 207 -1.07 -7.32 19.13
N GLY A 208 0.18 -7.16 18.68
CA GLY A 208 0.83 -8.03 17.69
C GLY A 208 0.28 -8.01 16.26
N SER A 209 -0.89 -7.41 16.01
CA SER A 209 -1.63 -7.53 14.74
C SER A 209 -1.02 -6.88 13.50
N ILE A 210 0.07 -6.12 13.62
CA ILE A 210 0.97 -5.67 12.55
C ILE A 210 2.28 -6.45 12.65
N LEU A 211 2.90 -6.49 13.82
CA LEU A 211 4.26 -7.02 14.01
C LEU A 211 4.36 -8.54 13.83
N CYS A 212 3.42 -9.31 14.39
CA CYS A 212 3.38 -10.76 14.28
C CYS A 212 3.22 -11.24 12.83
N PRO A 213 2.17 -10.83 12.09
CA PRO A 213 2.04 -11.26 10.69
C PRO A 213 3.17 -10.71 9.82
N ALA A 214 3.74 -9.54 10.13
CA ALA A 214 4.89 -9.04 9.37
C ALA A 214 6.11 -9.95 9.53
N SER A 215 6.40 -10.37 10.77
CA SER A 215 7.50 -11.30 11.06
C SER A 215 7.29 -12.67 10.40
N LEU A 216 6.08 -13.23 10.44
CA LEU A 216 5.81 -14.57 9.90
C LEU A 216 5.75 -14.61 8.37
N ASN A 217 5.52 -13.47 7.72
CA ASN A 217 5.49 -13.36 6.26
C ASN A 217 6.72 -12.60 5.71
N SER A 218 7.79 -12.48 6.50
CA SER A 218 9.08 -11.89 6.08
C SER A 218 8.97 -10.49 5.46
N VAL A 219 8.17 -9.61 6.07
CA VAL A 219 8.01 -8.20 5.65
C VAL A 219 8.21 -7.26 6.84
N VAL A 220 8.39 -5.97 6.56
CA VAL A 220 8.52 -4.93 7.57
C VAL A 220 7.13 -4.44 7.99
N GLY A 221 6.86 -4.46 9.29
CA GLY A 221 5.69 -3.81 9.90
C GLY A 221 6.13 -2.77 10.92
N ILE A 222 5.50 -1.59 10.89
CA ILE A 222 5.73 -0.56 11.92
C ILE A 222 4.43 -0.37 12.69
N LYS A 223 4.48 -0.63 14.00
CA LYS A 223 3.41 -0.26 14.94
C LYS A 223 3.74 1.08 15.60
N PRO A 224 3.17 2.21 15.15
CA PRO A 224 3.54 3.50 15.71
C PRO A 224 3.04 3.67 17.16
N THR A 225 3.49 4.74 17.80
CA THR A 225 2.94 5.22 19.07
C THR A 225 1.43 5.47 18.91
N VAL A 226 0.62 5.07 19.89
CA VAL A 226 -0.82 5.33 19.88
C VAL A 226 -1.05 6.85 19.83
N GLY A 227 -1.90 7.29 18.90
CA GLY A 227 -2.17 8.70 18.64
C GLY A 227 -1.23 9.37 17.63
N LEU A 228 -0.22 8.68 17.09
CA LEU A 228 0.62 9.23 16.01
C LEU A 228 -0.12 9.25 14.66
N THR A 229 -0.91 8.20 14.40
CA THR A 229 -1.77 8.06 13.21
C THR A 229 -3.24 8.05 13.65
N SER A 230 -4.12 8.67 12.84
CA SER A 230 -5.54 8.78 13.17
C SER A 230 -6.25 7.42 13.06
N ARG A 231 -7.09 7.12 14.05
CA ARG A 231 -7.95 5.93 14.09
C ARG A 231 -9.39 6.21 13.66
N ALA A 232 -9.70 7.47 13.36
CA ALA A 232 -11.03 7.85 12.93
C ALA A 232 -11.42 7.13 11.64
N GLY A 233 -12.56 6.42 11.66
CA GLY A 233 -13.03 5.62 10.52
C GLY A 233 -12.39 4.24 10.41
N VAL A 234 -11.76 3.73 11.46
CA VAL A 234 -11.32 2.33 11.55
C VAL A 234 -12.24 1.59 12.53
N VAL A 235 -12.68 0.37 12.18
CA VAL A 235 -13.45 -0.48 13.09
C VAL A 235 -12.53 -0.85 14.27
N PRO A 236 -12.85 -0.42 15.51
CA PRO A 236 -11.93 -0.49 16.64
C PRO A 236 -12.02 -1.82 17.39
N ILE A 237 -10.99 -2.10 18.19
CA ILE A 237 -11.05 -2.98 19.36
C ILE A 237 -10.97 -2.13 20.63
N THR A 238 -9.92 -1.31 20.80
CA THR A 238 -9.72 -0.50 22.01
C THR A 238 -9.01 0.83 21.74
N PRO A 239 -9.53 1.94 22.26
CA PRO A 239 -8.88 3.25 22.11
C PRO A 239 -7.57 3.39 22.90
N ARG A 240 -7.17 2.39 23.71
CA ARG A 240 -5.92 2.46 24.48
C ARG A 240 -4.71 1.94 23.72
N GLN A 241 -4.92 1.05 22.75
CA GLN A 241 -3.83 0.34 22.09
C GLN A 241 -3.90 0.41 20.57
N ASP A 242 -5.10 0.57 20.01
CA ASP A 242 -5.30 0.58 18.57
C ASP A 242 -4.46 1.65 17.88
N THR A 243 -3.79 1.25 16.81
CA THR A 243 -3.04 2.14 15.93
C THR A 243 -2.98 1.59 14.52
N ILE A 244 -2.77 2.48 13.55
CA ILE A 244 -2.66 2.13 12.13
C ILE A 244 -1.20 2.29 11.73
N GLY A 245 -0.66 1.28 11.06
CA GLY A 245 0.74 1.28 10.66
C GLY A 245 0.98 0.68 9.28
N PRO A 246 2.08 1.06 8.64
CA PRO A 246 2.48 0.51 7.35
C PRO A 246 3.01 -0.91 7.48
N ILE A 247 2.77 -1.70 6.43
CA ILE A 247 3.38 -3.01 6.21
C ILE A 247 3.89 -3.05 4.78
N CYS A 248 5.21 -3.14 4.62
CA CYS A 248 5.90 -3.05 3.34
C CYS A 248 7.08 -4.04 3.30
N ARG A 249 7.65 -4.28 2.13
CA ARG A 249 8.81 -5.19 1.98
C ARG A 249 10.11 -4.60 2.52
N THR A 250 10.25 -3.27 2.46
CA THR A 250 11.46 -2.56 2.93
C THR A 250 11.12 -1.56 4.03
N VAL A 251 12.11 -1.26 4.87
CA VAL A 251 11.99 -0.22 5.92
C VAL A 251 11.74 1.15 5.29
N THR A 252 12.44 1.46 4.19
CA THR A 252 12.31 2.74 3.49
C THR A 252 10.88 2.96 3.00
N ASP A 253 10.26 1.95 2.39
CA ASP A 253 8.87 2.05 1.92
C ASP A 253 7.90 2.21 3.10
N ALA A 254 8.11 1.45 4.18
CA ALA A 254 7.31 1.59 5.40
C ALA A 254 7.40 3.01 5.99
N VAL A 255 8.59 3.63 6.00
CA VAL A 255 8.77 5.01 6.47
C VAL A 255 8.09 6.01 5.54
N HIS A 256 8.19 5.87 4.21
CA HIS A 256 7.46 6.74 3.29
C HIS A 256 5.94 6.69 3.51
N VAL A 257 5.40 5.51 3.78
CA VAL A 257 3.98 5.34 4.08
C VAL A 257 3.64 5.94 5.44
N LEU A 258 4.46 5.71 6.47
CA LEU A 258 4.25 6.30 7.79
C LEU A 258 4.21 7.82 7.72
N ASP A 259 5.20 8.44 7.08
CA ASP A 259 5.27 9.89 6.89
C ASP A 259 4.00 10.45 6.21
N ALA A 260 3.46 9.71 5.24
CA ALA A 260 2.24 10.11 4.54
C ALA A 260 0.97 10.03 5.41
N ILE A 261 0.91 9.16 6.43
CA ILE A 261 -0.30 8.93 7.24
C ILE A 261 -0.25 9.56 8.64
N VAL A 262 0.91 10.03 9.07
CA VAL A 262 1.07 10.79 10.32
C VAL A 262 0.34 12.13 10.19
N GLY A 263 -0.29 12.56 11.28
CA GLY A 263 -0.83 13.91 11.38
C GLY A 263 -2.14 13.99 12.14
N TYR A 264 -2.30 15.09 12.89
CA TYR A 264 -3.44 15.30 13.78
C TYR A 264 -4.79 15.18 13.06
N ASP A 265 -5.77 14.60 13.75
CA ASP A 265 -7.14 14.46 13.30
C ASP A 265 -8.07 14.77 14.47
N GLU A 266 -8.88 15.81 14.33
CA GLU A 266 -9.83 16.23 15.37
C GLU A 266 -10.82 15.12 15.73
N LEU A 267 -11.15 14.26 14.77
CA LEU A 267 -12.05 13.12 14.97
C LEU A 267 -11.44 12.02 15.84
N ASP A 268 -10.15 12.11 16.14
CA ASP A 268 -9.41 11.24 17.06
C ASP A 268 -8.63 12.06 18.12
N GLY A 269 -9.06 13.31 18.37
CA GLY A 269 -8.31 14.30 19.15
C GLY A 269 -7.93 13.84 20.56
N ALA A 270 -8.79 13.05 21.21
CA ALA A 270 -8.54 12.54 22.57
C ALA A 270 -7.29 11.64 22.66
N ALA A 271 -7.03 10.78 21.67
CA ALA A 271 -5.81 9.98 21.66
C ALA A 271 -4.62 10.73 21.07
N MET A 272 -4.87 11.64 20.12
CA MET A 272 -3.80 12.35 19.42
C MET A 272 -3.26 13.55 20.19
N SER A 273 -3.96 14.08 21.20
CA SER A 273 -3.53 15.25 21.97
C SER A 273 -2.15 15.05 22.62
N ALA A 274 -1.92 13.92 23.27
CA ALA A 274 -0.62 13.62 23.88
C ALA A 274 0.50 13.36 22.86
N ALA A 275 0.14 12.75 21.71
CA ALA A 275 1.07 12.44 20.64
C ALA A 275 1.35 13.63 19.71
N SER A 276 0.53 14.68 19.75
CA SER A 276 0.62 15.85 18.87
C SER A 276 1.99 16.52 18.87
N LYS A 277 2.72 16.50 20.00
CA LYS A 277 4.10 17.00 20.11
C LYS A 277 5.12 16.24 19.25
N TYR A 278 4.82 14.99 18.87
CA TYR A 278 5.66 14.16 18.00
C TYR A 278 5.19 14.17 16.54
N ILE A 279 4.00 14.71 16.29
CA ILE A 279 3.46 14.86 14.94
C ILE A 279 4.15 16.06 14.28
N PRO A 280 4.80 15.90 13.13
CA PRO A 280 5.34 17.03 12.39
C PRO A 280 4.22 18.02 12.05
N HIS A 281 4.42 19.31 12.34
CA HIS A 281 3.56 20.36 11.82
C HIS A 281 3.58 20.30 10.28
N GLU A 282 2.44 20.48 9.61
CA GLU A 282 2.32 20.33 8.15
C GLU A 282 3.33 21.23 7.38
N ASP A 283 3.76 22.36 7.97
CA ASP A 283 4.77 23.29 7.43
C ASP A 283 6.22 22.76 7.43
N ARG A 284 6.51 21.64 8.11
CA ARG A 284 7.89 21.17 8.27
C ARG A 284 8.42 20.43 7.03
N TRP A 285 7.53 19.94 6.18
CA TRP A 285 7.88 19.20 4.97
C TRP A 285 8.00 20.08 3.72
N THR A 286 7.21 21.16 3.63
CA THR A 286 7.39 22.19 2.60
C THR A 286 8.73 22.90 2.74
N LYS A 287 9.16 23.19 3.98
CA LYS A 287 10.45 23.87 4.24
C LYS A 287 11.69 22.98 4.16
N ARG A 288 11.62 21.70 4.56
CA ARG A 288 12.82 20.82 4.52
C ARG A 288 13.28 20.49 3.10
N GLU A 289 12.41 20.57 2.10
CA GLU A 289 12.81 20.43 0.69
C GLU A 289 13.35 21.74 0.08
N GLU A 290 13.09 22.89 0.71
CA GLU A 290 13.75 24.17 0.42
C GLU A 290 15.12 24.25 1.09
N ASP A 291 15.24 23.87 2.37
CA ASP A 291 16.50 23.95 3.13
C ASP A 291 17.54 22.92 2.67
N ARG A 292 17.12 21.79 2.06
CA ARG A 292 18.06 20.86 1.39
C ARG A 292 18.55 21.36 0.03
N ARG A 293 18.14 22.57 -0.38
CA ARG A 293 18.53 23.25 -1.63
C ARG A 293 19.26 24.58 -1.38
N SER A 294 19.53 24.94 -0.13
CA SER A 294 20.48 26.00 0.25
C SER A 294 21.80 25.39 0.70
#